data_AF-A0A379VUQ9-F1
#
_entry.id   AF-A0A379VUQ9-F1
#
_cell.length_a   1.000
_cell.length_b   1.000
_cell.length_c   1.000
_cell.angle_alpha   90.00
_cell.angle_beta   90.00
_cell.angle_gamma   90.00
#
_symmetry.space_group_name_H-M   'P 1'
#
loop_
_entity.id
_entity.type
_entity.pdbx_description
1 polymer ?
#
loop_
_entity_poly.entity_id
_entity_poly.type
_entity_poly.pdbx_seq_one_letter_code
_entity_poly.pdbx_strand_id
1 'polypeptide(L)' 'MMGMDGELTGLENIKLRGLFLGLSKNEIKNITEDVIEFSELGDFIKIPVRTYSSGMVLRLGFSISTAN' A
#
# COMPACT_ATOMS: atom_id res chain seq x y z
N MET A 1 1.91 6.21 -10.93
CA MET A 1 3.17 5.42 -10.85
C MET A 1 2.74 3.99 -10.51
N MET A 2 3.05 2.98 -11.34
CA MET A 2 2.65 1.55 -11.18
C MET A 2 1.41 1.28 -10.29
N GLY A 3 0.20 1.56 -10.78
CA GLY A 3 -1.04 1.21 -10.07
C GLY A 3 -1.29 1.91 -8.73
N MET A 4 -0.47 2.89 -8.34
CA MET A 4 -0.66 3.73 -7.16
C MET A 4 -1.02 5.17 -7.54
N ASP A 5 -1.88 5.77 -6.72
CA ASP A 5 -2.27 7.17 -6.73
C ASP A 5 -1.40 7.97 -5.74
N GLY A 6 -0.77 9.03 -6.24
CA GLY A 6 0.13 9.89 -5.46
C GLY A 6 -0.57 10.82 -4.47
N GLU A 7 -1.85 11.13 -4.69
CA GLU A 7 -2.62 11.98 -3.79
C GLU A 7 -3.18 11.20 -2.59
N LEU A 8 -3.29 9.88 -2.74
CA LEU A 8 -3.69 8.97 -1.66
C LEU A 8 -2.51 8.60 -0.76
N THR A 9 -2.83 8.28 0.49
CA THR A 9 -1.87 7.71 1.44
C THR A 9 -1.44 6.30 1.03
N GLY A 10 -0.33 5.80 1.59
CA GLY A 10 0.05 4.40 1.41
C GLY A 10 -1.07 3.44 1.82
N LEU A 11 -1.76 3.74 2.93
CA LEU A 11 -2.86 2.93 3.45
C LEU A 11 -4.05 2.87 2.48
N GLU A 12 -4.40 4.01 1.88
CA GLU A 12 -5.49 4.07 0.90
C GLU A 12 -5.12 3.34 -0.39
N ASN A 13 -3.86 3.43 -0.83
CA ASN A 13 -3.37 2.67 -1.99
C ASN A 13 -3.47 1.16 -1.77
N ILE A 14 -3.15 0.65 -0.58
CA ILE A 14 -3.28 -0.78 -0.26
C ILE A 14 -4.74 -1.23 -0.33
N LYS A 15 -5.64 -0.47 0.31
CA LYS A 15 -7.08 -0.76 0.30
C LYS A 15 -7.66 -0.71 -1.10
N LEU A 16 -7.29 0.30 -1.88
CA LEU A 16 -7.72 0.46 -3.26
C LEU A 16 -7.29 -0.73 -4.12
N ARG A 17 -6.04 -1.21 -3.96
CA ARG A 17 -5.58 -2.43 -4.62
C ARG A 17 -6.44 -3.64 -4.24
N GLY A 18 -6.72 -3.84 -2.96
CA GLY A 18 -7.55 -4.96 -2.51
C GLY A 18 -8.97 -4.91 -3.10
N LEU A 19 -9.57 -3.73 -3.17
CA LEU A 19 -10.87 -3.53 -3.84
C LEU A 19 -10.80 -3.87 -5.34
N PHE A 20 -9.75 -3.44 -6.04
CA PHE A 20 -9.55 -3.79 -7.46
C PHE A 20 -9.36 -5.29 -7.69
N LEU A 21 -8.83 -6.02 -6.71
CA LEU A 21 -8.69 -7.47 -6.76
C LEU A 21 -9.97 -8.23 -6.35
N GLY A 22 -11.04 -7.52 -5.97
CA GLY A 22 -12.30 -8.14 -5.55
C GLY A 22 -12.25 -8.78 -4.17
N LEU A 23 -11.28 -8.39 -3.33
CA LEU A 23 -11.12 -8.94 -1.98
C LEU A 23 -12.24 -8.47 -1.06
N SER A 24 -12.64 -9.35 -0.15
CA SER A 24 -13.54 -9.03 0.95
C SER A 24 -12.88 -8.05 1.92
N LYS A 25 -13.70 -7.39 2.75
CA LYS A 25 -13.21 -6.47 3.78
C LYS A 25 -12.19 -7.11 4.74
N ASN A 26 -12.36 -8.39 5.07
CA ASN A 26 -11.44 -9.10 5.96
C ASN A 26 -10.11 -9.41 5.25
N GLU A 27 -10.15 -9.84 3.99
CA GLU A 27 -8.94 -10.06 3.18
C GLU A 27 -8.18 -8.74 2.99
N ILE A 28 -8.87 -7.64 2.69
CA ILE A 28 -8.25 -6.30 2.60
C ILE A 28 -7.55 -5.93 3.91
N LYS A 29 -8.18 -6.22 5.06
CA LYS A 29 -7.57 -5.96 6.36
C LYS A 29 -6.29 -6.76 6.55
N ASN A 30 -6.30 -8.06 6.21
CA ASN A 30 -5.14 -8.94 6.35
C ASN A 30 -3.98 -8.46 5.47
N ILE A 31 -4.20 -8.25 4.16
CA ILE A 31 -3.14 -7.75 3.28
C ILE A 31 -2.64 -6.37 3.69
N THR A 32 -3.49 -5.56 4.35
CA THR A 32 -3.08 -4.23 4.83
C THR A 32 -2.06 -4.36 5.95
N GLU A 33 -2.31 -5.25 6.91
CA GLU A 33 -1.38 -5.51 8.02
C GLU A 33 -0.04 -6.06 7.49
N ASP A 34 -0.09 -7.03 6.57
CA ASP A 34 1.10 -7.63 5.96
C ASP A 34 1.94 -6.61 5.17
N VAL A 35 1.29 -5.77 4.36
CA VAL A 35 2.00 -4.74 3.58
C VAL A 35 2.62 -3.67 4.48
N ILE A 36 1.92 -3.27 5.55
CA ILE A 36 2.46 -2.28 6.48
C ILE A 36 3.74 -2.81 7.13
N GLU A 37 3.73 -4.06 7.58
CA GLU A 37 4.89 -4.69 8.20
C GLU A 37 6.05 -4.84 7.20
N PHE A 38 5.78 -5.42 6.03
CA PHE A 38 6.82 -5.74 5.05
C PHE A 38 7.43 -4.51 4.36
N SER A 39 6.68 -3.42 4.22
CA SER A 39 7.17 -2.20 3.57
C SER A 39 8.17 -1.39 4.41
N GLU A 40 8.21 -1.64 5.73
CA GLU A 40 9.01 -0.90 6.71
C GLU A 40 8.81 0.63 6.62
N LEU A 41 7.59 1.07 6.28
CA LEU A 41 7.27 2.50 6.13
C LEU A 41 6.83 3.17 7.42
N GLY A 42 6.40 2.40 8.43
CA GLY A 42 5.92 2.94 9.70
C GLY A 42 4.84 4.01 9.50
N ASP A 43 4.99 5.17 10.15
CA ASP A 43 4.00 6.26 10.08
C ASP A 43 3.88 6.92 8.70
N PHE A 44 4.85 6.73 7.80
CA PHE A 44 4.73 7.25 6.44
C PHE A 44 3.55 6.65 5.69
N ILE A 45 3.07 5.46 6.07
CA ILE A 45 1.88 4.85 5.45
C ILE A 45 0.62 5.72 5.53
N LYS A 46 0.59 6.68 6.48
CA LYS A 46 -0.55 7.57 6.74
C LYS A 46 -0.45 8.91 6.01
N ILE A 47 0.60 9.15 5.22
CA ILE A 47 0.76 10.41 4.45
C ILE A 47 0.73 10.15 2.94
N PRO A 48 0.42 11.15 2.11
CA PRO A 48 0.28 10.96 0.66
C PRO A 48 1.54 10.42 -0.01
N VAL A 49 1.38 9.47 -0.95
CA VAL A 49 2.49 8.80 -1.64
C VAL A 49 3.36 9.78 -2.44
N ARG A 50 2.84 10.93 -2.89
CA ARG A 50 3.65 11.98 -3.53
C ARG A 50 4.76 12.54 -2.65
N THR A 51 4.70 12.33 -1.34
CA THR A 51 5.75 12.74 -0.37
C THR A 51 6.86 11.71 -0.22
N TYR A 52 6.70 10.52 -0.80
CA TYR A 52 7.62 9.42 -0.62
C TYR A 52 8.88 9.61 -1.47
N SER A 53 10.01 9.14 -0.95
CA SER A 53 11.20 8.96 -1.79
C SER A 53 10.97 7.84 -2.82
N SER A 54 11.79 7.81 -3.87
CA SER A 54 11.76 6.73 -4.86
C SER A 54 11.90 5.33 -4.24
N GLY A 55 12.74 5.20 -3.20
CA GLY A 55 12.91 3.94 -2.47
C GLY A 55 11.66 3.54 -1.67
N MET A 56 10.98 4.50 -1.04
CA MET A 56 9.74 4.24 -0.30
C MET A 56 8.59 3.83 -1.23
N VAL A 57 8.47 4.48 -2.41
CA VAL A 57 7.53 4.05 -3.46
C VAL A 57 7.83 2.61 -3.87
N LEU A 58 9.10 2.27 -4.12
CA LEU A 58 9.49 0.94 -4.55
C LEU A 58 9.15 -0.12 -3.49
N ARG A 59 9.45 0.16 -2.21
CA ARG A 59 9.08 -0.72 -1.09
C ARG A 59 7.56 -0.91 -1.00
N LEU A 60 6.77 0.17 -1.07
CA LEU A 60 5.32 0.08 -1.03
C LEU A 60 4.77 -0.75 -2.21
N GLY A 61 5.16 -0.42 -3.44
CA GLY A 61 4.66 -1.09 -4.63
C GLY A 61 5.05 -2.57 -4.69
N PHE A 62 6.26 -2.91 -4.25
CA PHE A 62 6.71 -4.30 -4.13
C PHE A 62 5.89 -5.05 -3.08
N SER A 63 5.74 -4.47 -1.88
CA SER A 63 4.96 -5.07 -0.78
C SER A 63 3.51 -5.34 -1.18
N ILE A 64 2.85 -4.37 -1.81
CA ILE A 64 1.47 -4.52 -2.33
C ILE A 64 1.38 -5.64 -3.37
N SER A 65 2.43 -5.84 -4.18
CA SER A 65 2.40 -6.82 -5.27
C SER A 65 2.69 -8.25 -4.80
N THR A 66 3.29 -8.43 -3.64
CA THR A 66 3.62 -9.73 -3.06
C THR A 66 2.71 -10.16 -1.91
N ALA A 67 1.83 -9.28 -1.43
CA ALA A 67 0.83 -9.62 -0.42
C ALA A 67 -0.23 -10.58 -0.99
N ASN A 68 -0.64 -11.56 -0.17
CA ASN A 68 -1.64 -12.59 -0.53
C ASN A 68 -2.79 -12.61 0.47
#